data_AF-V5GT83-F1
#
_entry.id   AF-V5GT83-F1
#
_cell.length_a   1.000
_cell.length_b   1.000
_cell.length_c   1.000
_cell.angle_alpha   90.00
_cell.angle_beta   90.00
_cell.angle_gamma   90.00
#
_symmetry.space_group_name_H-M   'P 1'
#
loop_
_entity.id
_entity.type
_entity.pdbx_description
1 polymer ?
#
loop_
_entity_poly.entity_id
_entity_poly.type
_entity_poly.pdbx_seq_one_letter_code
_entity_poly.pdbx_strand_id
1 'polypeptide(L)'
;MTGMSTQNSDVEVGPDLPTVAADGKPVDPRAYGGALLPGEGSAMASYVQDGKRIPRRGEIGLSSDQIEAYEKAGYVMSGSRHHRMNAVRMRKENQVISAEEKRTMLRLQAEEKAKKEREIVSQFKELVDTLQPGNDGR
;
A
#
# COMPACT_ATOMS: atom_id res chain seq x y z
N MET A 1 30.00 -22.87 -37.97
CA MET A 1 29.64 -23.53 -36.70
C MET A 1 29.88 -22.54 -35.57
N THR A 2 28.84 -21.81 -35.16
CA THR A 2 28.82 -20.93 -33.98
C THR A 2 27.33 -20.77 -33.68
N GLY A 3 26.74 -21.42 -32.68
CA GLY A 3 26.99 -21.25 -31.25
C GLY A 3 25.71 -20.63 -30.66
N MET A 4 24.66 -21.44 -30.56
CA MET A 4 23.32 -21.06 -30.10
C MET A 4 23.39 -20.72 -28.60
N SER A 5 23.31 -19.45 -28.25
CA SER A 5 23.19 -18.99 -26.87
C SER A 5 21.73 -19.10 -26.41
N THR A 6 21.38 -20.23 -25.79
CA THR A 6 20.11 -20.42 -25.09
C THR A 6 20.10 -19.54 -23.84
N GLN A 7 19.49 -18.36 -23.93
CA GLN A 7 19.08 -17.63 -22.73
C GLN A 7 17.86 -18.35 -22.16
N ASN A 8 18.09 -19.12 -21.10
CA ASN A 8 17.03 -19.74 -20.32
C ASN A 8 16.42 -18.65 -19.43
N SER A 9 15.51 -17.85 -19.99
CA SER A 9 14.68 -16.94 -19.23
C SER A 9 13.67 -17.78 -18.46
N ASP A 10 13.91 -17.94 -17.16
CA ASP A 10 12.95 -18.49 -16.22
C ASP A 10 11.66 -17.68 -16.36
N VAL A 11 10.67 -18.28 -17.01
CA VAL A 11 9.40 -17.61 -17.30
C VAL A 11 8.66 -17.57 -15.98
N GLU A 12 8.77 -16.46 -15.25
CA GLU A 12 7.94 -16.17 -14.10
C GLU A 12 6.50 -16.03 -14.61
N VAL A 13 5.78 -17.16 -14.72
CA VAL A 13 4.38 -17.22 -15.13
C VAL A 13 3.53 -16.65 -13.99
N GLY A 14 3.33 -15.33 -14.04
CA GLY A 14 2.50 -14.57 -13.13
C GLY A 14 2.30 -13.15 -13.65
N PRO A 15 1.27 -12.42 -13.18
CA PRO A 15 1.14 -11.01 -13.51
C PRO A 15 2.37 -10.25 -13.02
N ASP A 16 3.07 -9.57 -13.92
CA ASP A 16 4.18 -8.67 -13.58
C ASP A 16 3.69 -7.62 -12.59
N LEU A 17 4.21 -7.69 -11.36
CA LEU A 17 3.92 -6.72 -10.33
C LEU A 17 4.45 -5.36 -10.80
N PRO A 18 3.64 -4.28 -10.74
CA PRO A 18 4.16 -2.95 -11.04
C PRO A 18 5.32 -2.66 -10.08
N THR A 19 6.45 -2.27 -10.66
CA THR A 19 7.65 -1.84 -9.95
C THR A 19 7.39 -0.52 -9.22
N VAL A 20 6.73 -0.58 -8.06
CA VAL A 20 6.49 0.60 -7.22
C VAL A 20 7.15 0.43 -5.86
N ALA A 21 8.07 1.37 -5.63
CA ALA A 21 9.08 1.52 -4.58
C ALA A 21 8.80 0.88 -3.21
N ALA A 22 9.77 0.07 -2.77
CA ALA A 22 9.97 -0.37 -1.39
C ALA A 22 10.53 0.74 -0.46
N ASP A 23 10.81 1.92 -1.01
CA ASP A 23 11.46 3.01 -0.30
C ASP A 23 10.40 3.93 0.31
N GLY A 24 10.55 4.36 1.56
CA GLY A 24 9.69 5.32 2.27
C GLY A 24 9.69 6.75 1.67
N LYS A 25 9.54 6.87 0.35
CA LYS A 25 9.44 8.11 -0.40
C LYS A 25 8.06 8.74 -0.22
N PRO A 26 7.99 10.08 -0.26
CA PRO A 26 6.75 10.80 -0.13
C PRO A 26 5.74 10.26 -1.14
N VAL A 27 4.54 10.02 -0.63
CA VAL A 27 3.37 9.62 -1.38
C VAL A 27 3.27 10.48 -2.64
N ASP A 28 3.42 9.88 -3.82
CA ASP A 28 3.24 10.64 -5.06
C ASP A 28 1.81 11.20 -5.04
N PRO A 29 1.62 12.54 -5.04
CA PRO A 29 0.30 13.15 -5.03
C PRO A 29 -0.57 12.71 -6.21
N ARG A 30 0.05 12.15 -7.27
CA ARG A 30 -0.60 11.62 -8.46
C ARG A 30 -1.04 10.15 -8.29
N ALA A 31 -0.59 9.45 -7.24
CA ALA A 31 -0.91 8.04 -7.00
C ALA A 31 -2.38 7.81 -6.62
N TYR A 32 -3.07 8.83 -6.12
CA TYR A 32 -4.48 8.74 -5.77
C TYR A 32 -5.42 9.07 -6.94
N GLY A 33 -4.91 9.26 -8.16
CA GLY A 33 -5.69 9.48 -9.38
C GLY A 33 -6.17 10.92 -9.60
N GLY A 34 -6.59 11.23 -10.84
CA GLY A 34 -6.84 12.61 -11.30
C GLY A 34 -8.14 13.29 -10.85
N ALA A 35 -8.93 12.65 -9.99
CA ALA A 35 -10.21 13.19 -9.51
C ALA A 35 -10.10 13.97 -8.19
N LEU A 36 -8.92 13.97 -7.58
CA LEU A 36 -8.58 14.72 -6.37
C LEU A 36 -7.81 15.98 -6.72
N LEU A 37 -8.01 17.03 -5.93
CA LEU A 37 -7.21 18.25 -6.03
C LEU A 37 -5.77 17.96 -5.57
N PRO A 38 -4.77 18.73 -6.04
CA PRO A 38 -3.40 18.60 -5.58
C PRO A 38 -3.31 18.67 -4.05
N GLY A 39 -2.72 17.65 -3.42
CA GLY A 39 -2.58 17.55 -1.96
C GLY A 39 -3.82 17.04 -1.21
N GLU A 40 -4.99 16.95 -1.85
CA GLU A 40 -6.22 16.43 -1.22
C GLU A 40 -6.06 14.95 -0.86
N GLY A 41 -5.54 14.14 -1.79
CA GLY A 41 -5.34 12.70 -1.55
C GLY A 41 -4.35 12.39 -0.43
N SER A 42 -3.22 13.10 -0.37
CA SER A 42 -2.23 12.94 0.69
C SER A 42 -2.79 13.31 2.07
N ALA A 43 -3.58 14.39 2.16
CA ALA A 43 -4.24 14.77 3.40
C ALA A 43 -5.26 13.71 3.85
N MET A 44 -6.10 13.22 2.94
CA MET A 44 -7.08 12.17 3.22
C MET A 44 -6.41 10.86 3.67
N ALA A 45 -5.31 10.47 3.02
CA ALA A 45 -4.57 9.26 3.34
C ALA A 45 -4.02 9.26 4.77
N SER A 46 -3.57 10.41 5.28
CA SER A 46 -3.12 10.54 6.68
C SER A 46 -4.23 10.20 7.67
N TYR A 47 -5.46 10.64 7.42
CA TYR A 47 -6.60 10.30 8.28
C TYR A 47 -6.94 8.81 8.20
N VAL A 48 -6.87 8.21 7.00
CA VAL A 48 -7.12 6.78 6.81
C VAL A 48 -6.07 5.93 7.52
N GLN A 49 -4.80 6.30 7.44
CA GLN A 49 -3.70 5.62 8.13
C GLN A 49 -3.85 5.70 9.66
N ASP A 50 -4.32 6.84 10.17
CA ASP A 50 -4.65 7.03 11.58
C ASP A 50 -5.95 6.30 12.02
N GLY A 51 -6.67 5.66 11.08
CA GLY A 51 -7.98 5.04 11.35
C GLY A 51 -9.08 6.06 11.70
N LYS A 52 -8.85 7.34 11.38
CA LYS A 52 -9.75 8.44 11.71
C LYS A 52 -10.68 8.75 10.55
N ARG A 53 -11.87 9.21 10.88
CA ARG A 53 -12.81 9.77 9.93
C ARG A 53 -12.24 11.04 9.26
N ILE A 54 -12.34 11.12 7.93
CA ILE A 54 -11.91 12.27 7.13
C ILE A 54 -12.86 13.46 7.39
N PRO A 55 -12.35 14.64 7.81
CA PRO A 55 -13.18 15.83 8.06
C PRO A 55 -13.81 16.42 6.80
N ARG A 56 -15.05 16.93 6.91
CA ARG A 56 -15.75 17.64 5.81
C ARG A 56 -15.52 19.16 5.92
N ARG A 57 -15.80 19.92 4.84
CA ARG A 57 -15.58 21.39 4.78
C ARG A 57 -16.19 22.17 5.96
N GLY A 58 -17.36 21.76 6.44
CA GLY A 58 -18.04 22.40 7.57
C GLY A 58 -17.62 21.87 8.96
N GLU A 59 -16.66 20.96 9.00
CA GLU A 59 -16.15 20.29 10.19
C GLU A 59 -14.67 20.63 10.44
N ILE A 60 -14.07 21.48 9.59
CA ILE A 60 -12.70 21.97 9.74
C ILE A 60 -12.60 22.74 11.06
N GLY A 61 -11.75 22.27 11.97
CA GLY A 61 -11.58 22.81 13.32
C GLY A 61 -12.22 21.98 14.43
N LEU A 62 -12.98 20.94 14.08
CA LEU A 62 -13.39 19.88 15.01
C LEU A 62 -12.45 18.68 14.89
N SER A 63 -12.14 18.05 16.01
CA SER A 63 -11.46 16.74 16.00
C SER A 63 -12.40 15.64 15.51
N SER A 64 -11.84 14.55 14.98
CA SER A 64 -12.61 13.39 14.53
C SER A 64 -13.53 12.85 15.64
N ASP A 65 -13.02 12.77 16.88
CA ASP A 65 -13.78 12.29 18.05
C ASP A 65 -14.98 13.19 18.39
N GLN A 66 -14.82 14.51 18.27
CA GLN A 66 -15.91 15.46 18.47
C GLN A 66 -17.00 15.29 17.41
N ILE A 67 -16.61 15.09 16.14
CA ILE A 67 -17.55 14.89 15.05
C ILE A 67 -18.37 13.61 15.28
N GLU A 68 -17.71 12.51 15.66
CA GLU A 68 -18.39 11.25 15.98
C GLU A 68 -19.34 11.39 17.18
N ALA A 69 -18.93 12.12 18.23
CA ALA A 69 -19.78 12.39 19.37
C ALA A 69 -21.05 13.18 18.98
N TYR A 70 -20.92 14.19 18.11
CA TYR A 70 -22.07 14.96 17.62
C TYR A 70 -22.98 14.13 16.72
N GLU A 71 -22.43 13.32 15.81
CA GLU A 71 -23.21 12.41 14.96
C GLU A 71 -23.97 11.38 15.82
N LYS A 72 -23.33 10.82 16.86
CA LYS A 72 -23.98 9.90 17.83
C LYS A 72 -25.08 10.56 18.66
N ALA A 73 -24.92 11.83 19.00
CA ALA A 73 -25.95 12.61 19.69
C ALA A 73 -27.13 13.00 18.76
N GLY A 74 -27.07 12.68 17.46
CA GLY A 74 -28.13 12.95 16.49
C GLY A 74 -28.01 14.29 15.77
N TYR A 75 -26.89 15.01 15.93
CA TYR A 75 -26.64 16.21 15.15
C TYR A 75 -26.32 15.85 13.70
N VAL A 76 -26.92 16.61 12.78
CA VAL A 76 -26.68 16.44 11.34
C VAL A 76 -25.54 17.38 10.93
N MET A 77 -24.38 16.82 10.62
CA MET A 77 -23.22 17.62 10.23
C MET A 77 -23.42 18.33 8.88
N SER A 78 -22.78 19.48 8.70
CA SER A 78 -22.87 20.29 7.48
C SER A 78 -22.45 19.49 6.23
N GLY A 79 -23.32 19.45 5.23
CA GLY A 79 -23.08 18.74 3.96
C GLY A 79 -23.65 17.31 3.91
N SER A 80 -24.04 16.72 5.04
CA SER A 80 -24.58 15.35 5.08
C SER A 80 -26.00 15.22 4.49
N ARG A 81 -26.74 16.32 4.32
CA ARG A 81 -28.10 16.33 3.73
C ARG A 81 -28.12 16.33 2.18
N HIS A 82 -27.00 16.58 1.51
CA HIS A 82 -26.95 16.69 0.04
C HIS A 82 -26.53 15.37 -0.62
N HIS A 83 -27.49 14.65 -1.21
CA HIS A 83 -27.25 13.33 -1.82
C HIS A 83 -26.14 13.33 -2.90
N ARG A 84 -26.19 14.27 -3.85
CA ARG A 84 -25.20 14.34 -4.95
C ARG A 84 -23.80 14.65 -4.44
N MET A 85 -23.67 15.55 -3.46
CA MET A 85 -22.38 15.88 -2.86
C MET A 85 -21.83 14.72 -2.04
N ASN A 86 -22.69 14.04 -1.27
CA ASN A 86 -22.30 12.84 -0.53
C ASN A 86 -21.77 11.74 -1.45
N ALA A 87 -22.41 11.52 -2.60
CA ALA A 87 -21.94 10.53 -3.57
C ALA A 87 -20.54 10.89 -4.12
N VAL A 88 -20.30 12.16 -4.46
CA VAL A 88 -18.98 12.63 -4.91
C VAL A 88 -17.92 12.47 -3.80
N ARG A 89 -18.28 12.81 -2.56
CA ARG A 89 -17.43 12.64 -1.39
C ARG A 89 -17.06 11.16 -1.19
N MET A 90 -18.05 10.28 -1.11
CA MET A 90 -17.82 8.84 -0.94
C MET A 90 -16.93 8.28 -2.06
N ARG A 91 -17.13 8.72 -3.31
CA ARG A 91 -16.27 8.32 -4.42
C ARG A 91 -14.81 8.74 -4.20
N LYS A 92 -14.58 9.99 -3.77
CA LYS A 92 -13.23 10.50 -3.47
C LYS A 92 -12.59 9.76 -2.28
N GLU A 93 -13.34 9.51 -1.22
CA GLU A 93 -12.88 8.76 -0.05
C GLU A 93 -12.52 7.32 -0.44
N ASN A 94 -13.40 6.63 -1.16
CA ASN A 94 -13.15 5.28 -1.63
C ASN A 94 -11.93 5.22 -2.56
N GLN A 95 -11.70 6.23 -3.39
CA GLN A 95 -10.53 6.29 -4.25
C GLN A 95 -9.21 6.32 -3.46
N VAL A 96 -9.18 7.06 -2.34
CA VAL A 96 -8.01 7.09 -1.44
C VAL A 96 -7.88 5.78 -0.69
N ILE A 97 -8.98 5.27 -0.14
CA ILE A 97 -9.00 4.00 0.61
C ILE A 97 -8.54 2.85 -0.27
N SER A 98 -9.12 2.67 -1.46
CA SER A 98 -8.74 1.58 -2.38
C SER A 98 -7.28 1.69 -2.83
N ALA A 99 -6.75 2.91 -2.98
CA ALA A 99 -5.33 3.10 -3.28
C ALA A 99 -4.43 2.73 -2.08
N GLU A 100 -4.78 3.13 -0.87
CA GLU A 100 -4.06 2.76 0.36
C GLU A 100 -4.12 1.25 0.65
N GLU A 101 -5.28 0.63 0.48
CA GLU A 101 -5.48 -0.82 0.64
C GLU A 101 -4.61 -1.60 -0.36
N LYS A 102 -4.62 -1.18 -1.64
CA LYS A 102 -3.78 -1.79 -2.67
C LYS A 102 -2.29 -1.64 -2.34
N ARG A 103 -1.86 -0.46 -1.89
CA ARG A 103 -0.46 -0.23 -1.46
C ARG A 103 -0.09 -1.10 -0.27
N THR A 104 -0.97 -1.19 0.72
CA THR A 104 -0.76 -2.00 1.92
C THR A 104 -0.65 -3.49 1.55
N MET A 105 -1.54 -3.98 0.68
CA MET A 105 -1.50 -5.35 0.18
C MET A 105 -0.20 -5.66 -0.56
N LEU A 106 0.24 -4.78 -1.46
CA LEU A 106 1.50 -4.96 -2.20
C LEU A 106 2.72 -4.96 -1.28
N ARG A 107 2.71 -4.08 -0.27
CA ARG A 107 3.77 -4.06 0.76
C ARG A 107 3.83 -5.37 1.53
N LEU A 108 2.68 -5.89 1.97
CA LEU A 108 2.61 -7.18 2.66
C LEU A 108 3.12 -8.33 1.78
N GLN A 109 2.72 -8.37 0.51
CA GLN A 109 3.22 -9.38 -0.45
C GLN A 109 4.74 -9.30 -0.64
N ALA A 110 5.30 -8.08 -0.73
CA ALA A 110 6.74 -7.89 -0.84
C ALA A 110 7.48 -8.33 0.44
N GLU A 111 6.94 -8.02 1.63
CA GLU A 111 7.48 -8.43 2.92
C GLU A 111 7.45 -9.97 3.09
N GLU A 112 6.37 -10.62 2.65
CA GLU A 112 6.23 -12.08 2.62
C GLU A 112 7.22 -12.74 1.64
N LYS A 113 7.35 -12.22 0.42
CA LYS A 113 8.34 -12.71 -0.56
C LYS A 113 9.76 -12.60 -0.01
N ALA A 114 10.13 -11.45 0.56
CA ALA A 114 11.45 -11.26 1.16
C ALA A 114 11.71 -12.15 2.39
N LYS A 115 10.66 -12.48 3.16
CA LYS A 115 10.78 -13.46 4.26
C LYS A 115 11.04 -14.87 3.70
N LYS A 116 10.29 -15.29 2.69
CA LYS A 116 10.45 -16.59 2.03
C LYS A 116 11.83 -16.73 1.38
N GLU A 117 12.30 -15.71 0.68
CA GLU A 117 13.64 -15.69 0.09
C GLU A 117 14.74 -15.82 1.15
N ARG A 118 14.63 -15.10 2.28
CA ARG A 118 15.58 -15.23 3.39
C ARG A 118 15.59 -16.64 3.99
N GLU A 119 14.42 -17.26 4.14
CA GLU A 119 14.30 -18.63 4.63
C GLU A 119 14.97 -19.62 3.67
N ILE A 120 14.69 -19.52 2.37
CA ILE A 120 15.33 -20.36 1.34
C ILE A 120 16.85 -20.20 1.35
N VAL A 121 17.35 -18.95 1.44
CA VAL A 121 18.79 -18.68 1.51
C VAL A 121 19.42 -19.28 2.78
N SER A 122 18.71 -19.24 3.92
CA SER A 122 19.19 -19.86 5.16
C SER A 122 19.27 -21.38 5.05
N GLN A 123 18.22 -22.03 4.54
CA GLN A 123 18.18 -23.48 4.31
C GLN A 123 19.28 -23.92 3.33
N PHE A 124 19.53 -23.13 2.28
CA PHE A 124 20.59 -23.43 1.32
C PHE A 124 21.99 -23.34 1.96
N LYS A 125 22.24 -22.32 2.79
CA LYS A 125 23.52 -22.19 3.51
C LYS A 125 23.75 -23.38 4.44
N GLU A 126 22.74 -23.78 5.22
CA GLU A 126 22.84 -24.96 6.09
C GLU A 126 23.12 -26.23 5.28
N LEU A 127 22.45 -26.42 4.14
CA LEU A 127 22.70 -27.57 3.28
C LEU A 127 24.13 -27.57 2.73
N VAL A 128 24.65 -26.43 2.27
CA VAL A 128 26.05 -26.32 1.80
C VAL A 128 27.05 -26.60 2.92
N ASP A 129 26.83 -26.05 4.11
CA ASP A 129 27.69 -26.30 5.28
C ASP A 129 27.70 -27.78 5.67
N THR A 130 26.55 -28.47 5.58
CA THR A 130 26.48 -29.92 5.82
C THR A 130 27.08 -30.76 4.68
N LEU A 131 27.01 -30.29 3.44
CA LEU A 131 27.59 -30.96 2.27
C LEU A 131 29.10 -30.71 2.11
N GLN A 132 29.67 -29.78 2.87
CA GLN A 132 31.11 -29.52 2.92
C GLN A 132 31.74 -30.10 4.20
N PRO A 133 31.82 -31.43 4.37
CA PRO A 133 32.68 -32.01 5.38
C PRO A 133 34.14 -31.84 4.92
N GLY A 134 34.87 -30.94 5.58
CA GLY A 134 36.34 -30.92 5.59
C GLY A 134 37.02 -30.57 4.27
N ASN A 135 37.02 -29.30 3.88
CA ASN A 135 38.16 -28.75 3.14
C ASN A 135 39.23 -28.34 4.16
N ASP A 136 39.66 -29.29 4.99
CA ASP A 136 40.82 -29.15 5.86
C ASP A 136 42.05 -29.33 4.97
N GLY A 137 42.82 -28.25 4.82
CA GLY A 137 44.04 -28.27 4.04
C GLY A 137 45.01 -29.38 4.48
N ARG A 138 45.27 -30.31 3.56
CA ARG A 138 46.54 -31.02 3.37
C ARG A 138 46.74 -31.29 1.88
#